data_AF-X1GSA7-F1
#
_entry.id   AF-X1GSA7-F1
#
_cell.length_a   1.000
_cell.length_b   1.000
_cell.length_c   1.000
_cell.angle_alpha   90.00
_cell.angle_beta   90.00
_cell.angle_gamma   90.00
#
_symmetry.space_group_name_H-M   'P 1'
#
loop_
_entity.id
_entity.type
_entity.pdbx_description
1 polymer ?
#
loop_
_entity_poly.entity_id
_entity_poly.type
_entity_poly.pdbx_seq_one_letter_code
_entity_poly.pdbx_strand_id
1 'polypeptide(L)'
;KNWYKHHDKWYNPFDRADMIQACIFFLEKFKILSFEKLSGIIEYMMSKLSGHNDSDGAIKLFNTVSQKIQYVVMGHTHFPLQQPLFFDQQDNGKIRECLYLNTGTWIKNYYACREGNGFIGWKNINYVVVYTPEEKPNKNHLPVFETWRGVEKRDE
;
A
#
# COMPACT_ATOMS: atom_id res chain seq x y z
N LYS A 1 -9.05 23.12 11.98
CA LYS A 1 -8.53 23.41 13.35
C LYS A 1 -8.52 22.18 14.27
N ASN A 2 -9.58 21.37 14.34
CA ASN A 2 -9.62 20.19 15.24
C ASN A 2 -8.70 19.03 14.83
N TRP A 3 -8.36 18.92 13.54
CA TRP A 3 -7.46 17.88 13.03
C TRP A 3 -6.02 18.03 13.55
N TYR A 4 -5.49 19.27 13.54
CA TYR A 4 -4.15 19.61 14.04
C TYR A 4 -3.99 19.30 15.53
N LYS A 5 -4.97 19.68 16.37
CA LYS A 5 -4.95 19.37 17.81
C LYS A 5 -4.98 17.88 18.14
N HIS A 6 -5.48 17.04 17.23
CA HIS A 6 -5.57 15.60 17.47
C HIS A 6 -4.24 14.87 17.18
N HIS A 7 -3.43 15.44 16.30
CA HIS A 7 -2.17 14.87 15.82
C HIS A 7 -0.94 15.52 16.48
N ASP A 8 -1.09 16.72 17.04
CA ASP A 8 -0.09 17.40 17.86
C ASP A 8 -0.08 16.82 19.30
N LYS A 9 0.29 15.54 19.41
CA LYS A 9 0.48 14.87 20.70
C LYS A 9 1.96 14.68 20.95
N TRP A 10 2.47 15.48 21.88
CA TRP A 10 3.82 15.55 22.45
C TRP A 10 4.35 14.25 23.11
N TYR A 11 3.81 13.09 22.75
CA TYR A 11 4.15 11.78 23.28
C TYR A 11 4.92 10.89 22.29
N ASN A 12 5.12 11.34 21.04
CA ASN A 12 5.91 10.63 20.06
C ASN A 12 6.81 11.64 19.31
N PRO A 13 8.00 11.98 19.82
CA PRO A 13 8.82 13.10 19.32
C PRO A 13 9.44 12.87 17.93
N PHE A 14 8.95 11.88 17.19
CA PHE A 14 9.37 11.49 15.85
C PHE A 14 8.18 10.89 15.09
N ASP A 15 7.08 11.62 15.01
CA ASP A 15 6.07 11.25 14.01
C ASP A 15 6.63 11.51 12.59
N ARG A 16 6.06 10.86 11.58
CA ARG A 16 6.59 10.94 10.21
C ARG A 16 6.48 12.36 9.64
N ALA A 17 5.51 13.14 10.09
CA ALA A 17 5.33 14.53 9.68
C ALA A 17 6.41 15.42 10.30
N ASP A 18 6.72 15.23 11.59
CA ASP A 18 7.80 15.94 12.29
C ASP A 18 9.15 15.67 11.64
N MET A 19 9.39 14.43 11.21
CA MET A 19 10.64 14.06 10.54
C MET A 19 10.76 14.71 9.16
N ILE A 20 9.66 14.75 8.38
CA ILE A 20 9.61 15.46 7.10
C ILE A 20 9.79 16.98 7.32
N GLN A 21 9.15 17.53 8.34
CA GLN A 21 9.23 18.96 8.68
C GLN A 21 10.63 19.35 9.14
N ALA A 22 11.31 18.52 9.95
CA ALA A 22 12.69 18.71 10.33
C ALA A 22 13.62 18.63 9.11
N CYS A 23 13.45 17.64 8.23
CA CYS A 23 14.22 17.52 7.00
C CYS A 23 14.05 18.75 6.11
N ILE A 24 12.83 19.22 5.88
CA ILE A 24 12.56 20.44 5.09
C ILE A 24 13.21 21.65 5.77
N PHE A 25 13.06 21.81 7.08
CA PHE A 25 13.63 22.91 7.84
C PHE A 25 15.17 22.95 7.76
N PHE A 26 15.83 21.80 7.89
CA PHE A 26 17.29 21.70 7.73
C PHE A 26 17.71 22.01 6.29
N LEU A 27 16.98 21.50 5.29
CA LEU A 27 17.27 21.75 3.88
C LEU A 27 17.00 23.19 3.45
N GLU A 28 16.07 23.90 4.11
CA GLU A 28 15.78 25.32 3.86
C GLU A 28 16.80 26.24 4.55
N LYS A 29 17.18 25.94 5.80
CA LYS A 29 18.19 26.68 6.58
C LYS A 29 19.58 26.59 5.95
N PHE A 30 19.94 25.41 5.47
CA PHE A 30 21.16 25.18 4.75
C PHE A 30 20.81 25.21 3.26
N LYS A 31 20.85 26.39 2.61
CA LYS A 31 20.62 26.66 1.16
C LYS A 31 21.54 25.87 0.21
N ILE A 32 21.78 24.58 0.46
CA ILE A 32 22.87 23.78 -0.10
C ILE A 32 22.40 23.03 -1.35
N LEU A 33 21.09 22.89 -1.59
CA LEU A 33 20.57 22.07 -2.69
C LEU A 33 19.45 22.78 -3.46
N SER A 34 19.54 22.74 -4.80
CA SER A 34 18.43 23.12 -5.68
C SER A 34 17.21 22.24 -5.38
N PHE A 35 16.00 22.79 -5.56
CA PHE A 35 14.73 22.10 -5.32
C PHE A 35 14.68 20.70 -5.98
N GLU A 36 15.30 20.54 -7.15
CA GLU A 36 15.42 19.28 -7.89
C GLU A 36 16.27 18.20 -7.19
N LYS A 37 17.33 18.58 -6.46
CA LYS A 37 18.10 17.60 -5.67
C LYS A 37 17.41 17.30 -4.34
N LEU A 38 16.65 18.25 -3.84
CA LEU A 38 15.88 18.18 -2.60
C LEU A 38 14.70 17.20 -2.75
N SER A 39 14.00 17.22 -3.89
CA SER A 39 12.93 16.27 -4.20
C SER A 39 13.44 14.83 -4.24
N GLY A 40 14.60 14.58 -4.87
CA GLY A 40 15.19 13.23 -4.92
C GLY A 40 15.56 12.67 -3.54
N ILE A 41 16.03 13.52 -2.62
CA ILE A 41 16.34 13.12 -1.24
C ILE A 41 15.05 12.86 -0.44
N ILE A 42 14.03 13.70 -0.63
CA ILE A 42 12.71 13.52 0.01
C ILE A 42 12.05 12.23 -0.48
N GLU A 43 12.07 11.95 -1.79
CA GLU A 43 11.56 10.72 -2.38
C GLU A 43 12.31 9.48 -1.84
N TYR A 44 13.64 9.56 -1.74
CA TYR A 44 14.45 8.49 -1.16
C TYR A 44 14.18 8.26 0.34
N MET A 45 13.97 9.33 1.12
CA MET A 45 13.57 9.19 2.52
C MET A 45 12.15 8.63 2.66
N MET A 46 11.22 9.11 1.85
CA MET A 46 9.84 8.61 1.84
C MET A 46 9.78 7.14 1.45
N SER A 47 10.56 6.69 0.46
CA SER A 47 10.63 5.28 0.06
C SER A 47 11.18 4.37 1.16
N LYS A 48 12.12 4.90 1.97
CA LYS A 48 12.71 4.18 3.10
C LYS A 48 11.78 4.15 4.32
N LEU A 49 10.92 5.15 4.48
CA LEU A 49 9.91 5.25 5.55
C LEU A 49 8.59 4.54 5.22
N SER A 50 8.26 4.38 3.93
CA SER A 50 7.08 3.67 3.45
C SER A 50 7.24 2.14 3.50
N GLY A 51 8.32 1.63 4.09
CA GLY A 51 8.58 0.20 4.20
C GLY A 51 7.45 -0.54 4.91
N HIS A 52 6.78 -1.43 4.17
CA HIS A 52 6.12 -2.68 4.59
C HIS A 52 5.10 -2.65 5.75
N ASN A 53 4.67 -1.48 6.25
CA ASN A 53 3.74 -1.39 7.37
C ASN A 53 2.45 -2.22 7.17
N ASP A 54 1.89 -2.20 5.96
CA ASP A 54 0.58 -2.81 5.71
C ASP A 54 0.69 -4.34 5.56
N SER A 55 1.72 -4.83 4.86
CA SER A 55 2.00 -6.28 4.74
C SER A 55 2.42 -6.89 6.07
N ASP A 56 3.21 -6.17 6.87
CA ASP A 56 3.65 -6.62 8.19
C ASP A 56 2.46 -6.69 9.17
N GLY A 57 1.55 -5.72 9.06
CA GLY A 57 0.26 -5.77 9.76
C GLY A 57 -0.58 -6.96 9.35
N ALA A 58 -0.64 -7.27 8.05
CA ALA A 58 -1.37 -8.43 7.53
C ALA A 58 -0.78 -9.77 8.02
N ILE A 59 0.56 -9.89 8.09
CA ILE A 59 1.23 -11.06 8.66
C ILE A 59 0.89 -11.23 10.14
N LYS A 60 0.93 -10.14 10.92
CA LYS A 60 0.52 -10.17 12.34
C LYS A 60 -0.93 -10.62 12.50
N LEU A 61 -1.83 -10.10 11.67
CA LEU A 61 -3.24 -10.50 11.67
C LEU A 61 -3.40 -11.99 11.34
N PHE A 62 -2.74 -12.46 10.29
CA PHE A 62 -2.75 -13.86 9.88
C PHE A 62 -2.29 -14.80 11.00
N ASN A 63 -1.20 -14.44 11.69
CA ASN A 63 -0.68 -15.22 12.82
C ASN A 63 -1.61 -15.20 14.04
N THR A 64 -2.44 -14.17 14.20
CA THR A 64 -3.30 -14.00 15.38
C THR A 64 -4.69 -14.63 15.20
N VAL A 65 -5.30 -14.49 14.03
CA VAL A 65 -6.72 -14.86 13.83
C VAL A 65 -6.90 -16.36 13.61
N SER A 66 -6.22 -16.93 12.61
CA SER A 66 -6.26 -18.37 12.38
C SER A 66 -5.28 -18.78 11.29
N GLN A 67 -4.64 -19.92 11.50
CA GLN A 67 -3.83 -20.58 10.47
C GLN A 67 -4.63 -21.09 9.26
N LYS A 68 -5.97 -21.02 9.31
CA LYS A 68 -6.85 -21.51 8.23
C LYS A 68 -7.20 -20.45 7.17
N ILE A 69 -6.75 -19.21 7.33
CA ILE A 69 -7.08 -18.11 6.40
C ILE A 69 -6.18 -18.22 5.16
N GLN A 70 -6.75 -18.13 3.96
CA GLN A 70 -5.97 -18.14 2.71
C GLN A 70 -5.76 -16.72 2.15
N TYR A 71 -6.71 -15.81 2.39
CA TYR A 71 -6.66 -14.45 1.86
C TYR A 71 -6.93 -13.42 2.95
N VAL A 72 -6.05 -12.42 3.05
CA VAL A 72 -6.26 -11.23 3.87
C VAL A 72 -6.59 -10.08 2.93
N VAL A 73 -7.88 -9.74 2.83
CA VAL A 73 -8.36 -8.66 1.97
C VAL A 73 -8.46 -7.35 2.76
N MET A 74 -7.78 -6.32 2.30
CA MET A 74 -7.77 -4.97 2.89
C MET A 74 -8.00 -3.91 1.79
N GLY A 75 -8.12 -2.66 2.23
CA GLY A 75 -8.26 -1.50 1.36
C GLY A 75 -7.81 -0.25 2.09
N HIS A 76 -8.27 0.91 1.62
CA HIS A 76 -8.04 2.23 2.21
C HIS A 76 -6.60 2.76 2.13
N THR A 77 -5.62 1.91 1.89
CA THR A 77 -4.27 2.35 1.53
C THR A 77 -4.37 2.87 0.10
N HIS A 78 -3.79 4.01 -0.24
CA HIS A 78 -4.03 4.63 -1.55
C HIS A 78 -3.41 3.83 -2.73
N PHE A 79 -2.75 2.71 -2.42
CA PHE A 79 -2.00 1.88 -3.35
C PHE A 79 -2.50 0.44 -3.30
N PRO A 80 -3.12 -0.06 -4.38
CA PRO A 80 -3.46 -1.48 -4.46
C PRO A 80 -2.19 -2.34 -4.45
N LEU A 81 -2.23 -3.46 -3.75
CA LEU A 81 -1.08 -4.36 -3.58
C LEU A 81 -1.55 -5.81 -3.55
N GLN A 82 -0.84 -6.69 -4.25
CA GLN A 82 -1.00 -8.14 -4.13
C GLN A 82 0.34 -8.71 -3.68
N GLN A 83 0.37 -9.30 -2.49
CA GLN A 83 1.62 -9.76 -1.88
C GLN A 83 1.41 -11.15 -1.27
N PRO A 84 2.13 -12.18 -1.75
CA PRO A 84 2.22 -13.45 -1.03
C PRO A 84 2.84 -13.24 0.35
N LEU A 85 2.20 -13.76 1.39
CA LEU A 85 2.67 -13.66 2.78
C LEU A 85 3.28 -14.96 3.29
N PHE A 86 2.68 -16.10 2.93
CA PHE A 86 3.06 -17.40 3.46
C PHE A 86 2.78 -18.50 2.43
N PHE A 87 3.67 -19.47 2.35
CA PHE A 87 3.49 -20.70 1.58
C PHE A 87 4.11 -21.85 2.37
N ASP A 88 3.38 -22.94 2.49
CA ASP A 88 3.82 -24.16 3.16
C ASP A 88 3.23 -25.38 2.45
N GLN A 89 4.08 -26.39 2.26
CA GLN A 89 3.71 -27.67 1.69
C GLN A 89 3.91 -28.73 2.77
N GLN A 90 2.80 -29.27 3.28
CA GLN A 90 2.81 -30.26 4.35
C GLN A 90 3.20 -31.64 3.81
N ASP A 91 3.76 -32.48 4.69
CA ASP A 91 4.20 -33.85 4.36
C ASP A 91 3.08 -34.75 3.79
N ASN A 92 1.83 -34.43 4.12
CA ASN A 92 0.63 -35.11 3.60
C ASN A 92 0.21 -34.65 2.18
N GLY A 93 1.01 -33.79 1.54
CA GLY A 93 0.74 -33.22 0.22
C GLY A 93 -0.24 -32.04 0.23
N LYS A 94 -0.75 -31.61 1.39
CA LYS A 94 -1.60 -30.42 1.49
C LYS A 94 -0.78 -29.16 1.32
N ILE A 95 -1.30 -28.24 0.53
CA ILE A 95 -0.71 -26.91 0.32
C ILE A 95 -1.47 -25.90 1.15
N ARG A 96 -0.74 -25.02 1.81
CA ARG A 96 -1.26 -23.86 2.53
C ARG A 96 -0.58 -22.61 1.99
N GLU A 97 -1.38 -21.70 1.48
CA GLU A 97 -0.94 -20.39 1.01
C GLU A 97 -1.70 -19.29 1.74
N CYS A 98 -1.05 -18.17 1.98
CA CYS A 98 -1.67 -16.95 2.46
C CYS A 98 -1.23 -15.77 1.61
N LEU A 99 -2.19 -15.04 1.06
CA LEU A 99 -1.93 -13.85 0.27
C LEU A 99 -2.62 -12.63 0.89
N TYR A 100 -1.91 -11.51 0.86
CA TYR A 100 -2.43 -10.19 1.16
C TYR A 100 -2.93 -9.52 -0.12
N LEU A 101 -4.18 -9.11 -0.12
CA LEU A 101 -4.84 -8.44 -1.23
C LEU A 101 -5.35 -7.08 -0.77
N ASN A 102 -4.74 -6.02 -1.25
CA ASN A 102 -5.16 -4.65 -1.00
C ASN A 102 -5.82 -4.06 -2.25
N THR A 103 -7.07 -3.67 -2.12
CA THR A 103 -7.89 -3.08 -3.20
C THR A 103 -7.61 -1.59 -3.43
N GLY A 104 -6.86 -0.98 -2.52
CA GLY A 104 -6.56 0.44 -2.53
C GLY A 104 -7.74 1.30 -2.03
N THR A 105 -7.77 2.56 -2.49
CA THR A 105 -8.90 3.49 -2.32
C THR A 105 -9.39 3.96 -3.68
N TRP A 106 -10.71 4.06 -3.86
CA TRP A 106 -11.28 4.77 -5.01
C TRP A 106 -11.00 6.27 -4.84
N ILE A 107 -9.88 6.72 -5.40
CA ILE A 107 -9.44 8.12 -5.36
C ILE A 107 -8.80 8.49 -6.69
N LYS A 108 -8.85 9.79 -7.01
CA LYS A 108 -8.14 10.34 -8.17
C LYS A 108 -6.65 10.39 -7.85
N ASN A 109 -5.85 9.69 -8.64
CA ASN A 109 -4.40 9.74 -8.59
C ASN A 109 -3.90 10.61 -9.75
N TYR A 110 -2.82 11.35 -9.50
CA TYR A 110 -2.15 12.17 -10.51
C TYR A 110 -0.84 11.50 -10.91
N TYR A 111 -0.58 11.46 -12.21
CA TYR A 111 0.59 10.81 -12.79
C TYR A 111 1.38 11.86 -13.58
N ALA A 112 2.68 11.92 -13.33
CA ALA A 112 3.57 12.81 -14.05
C ALA A 112 3.62 12.43 -15.53
N CYS A 113 3.54 13.44 -16.41
CA CYS A 113 3.77 13.25 -17.83
C CYS A 113 5.24 12.88 -18.06
N ARG A 114 5.49 11.96 -18.98
CA ARG A 114 6.86 11.54 -19.33
C ARG A 114 7.72 12.72 -19.82
N GLU A 115 7.10 13.68 -20.49
CA GLU A 115 7.74 14.90 -20.99
C GLU A 115 8.02 15.94 -19.89
N GLY A 116 7.65 15.66 -18.63
CA GLY A 116 7.87 16.56 -17.48
C GLY A 116 7.03 17.85 -17.48
N ASN A 117 6.12 18.01 -18.44
CA ASN A 117 5.37 19.24 -18.67
C ASN A 117 4.03 19.31 -17.91
N GLY A 118 3.72 18.35 -17.04
CA GLY A 118 2.50 18.38 -16.24
C GLY A 118 2.12 17.05 -15.62
N PHE A 119 0.90 17.02 -15.07
CA PHE A 119 0.32 15.84 -14.44
C PHE A 119 -1.06 15.56 -15.04
N ILE A 120 -1.38 14.30 -15.23
CA ILE A 120 -2.69 13.86 -15.70
C ILE A 120 -3.31 13.00 -14.60
N GLY A 121 -4.53 13.37 -14.20
CA GLY A 121 -5.27 12.66 -13.16
C GLY A 121 -6.29 11.69 -13.73
N TRP A 122 -6.43 10.53 -13.10
CA TRP A 122 -7.55 9.61 -13.32
C TRP A 122 -7.84 8.79 -12.05
N LYS A 123 -9.04 8.21 -11.99
CA LYS A 123 -9.43 7.31 -10.89
C LYS A 123 -9.13 5.87 -11.28
N ASN A 124 -8.74 5.09 -10.30
CA ASN A 124 -8.55 3.64 -10.47
C ASN A 124 -9.56 2.93 -9.57
N ILE A 125 -10.19 1.89 -10.12
CA ILE A 125 -10.92 0.90 -9.35
C ILE A 125 -10.16 -0.40 -9.39
N ASN A 126 -10.01 -1.04 -8.23
CA ASN A 126 -9.53 -2.40 -8.17
C ASN A 126 -10.59 -3.22 -7.45
N TYR A 127 -10.95 -4.35 -8.05
CA TYR A 127 -11.84 -5.32 -7.44
C TYR A 127 -11.15 -6.67 -7.36
N VAL A 128 -11.43 -7.37 -6.26
CA VAL A 128 -10.99 -8.74 -6.02
C VAL A 128 -12.24 -9.59 -6.04
N VAL A 129 -12.22 -10.66 -6.85
CA VAL A 129 -13.26 -11.67 -6.86
C VAL A 129 -12.64 -12.94 -6.29
N VAL A 130 -13.25 -13.51 -5.25
CA VAL A 130 -12.83 -14.77 -4.63
C VAL A 130 -13.88 -15.80 -4.96
N TYR A 131 -13.44 -16.93 -5.52
CA TYR A 131 -14.29 -18.03 -5.94
C TYR A 131 -14.07 -19.22 -5.01
N THR A 132 -15.16 -19.93 -4.71
CA THR A 132 -15.04 -21.22 -4.02
C THR A 132 -14.44 -22.28 -4.95
N PRO A 133 -13.89 -23.39 -4.40
CA PRO A 133 -13.38 -24.50 -5.21
C PRO A 133 -14.44 -25.09 -6.17
N GLU A 134 -15.73 -24.97 -5.83
CA GLU A 134 -16.84 -25.44 -6.67
C GLU A 134 -17.14 -24.48 -7.82
N GLU A 135 -17.07 -23.16 -7.57
CA GLU A 135 -17.27 -22.13 -8.59
C GLU A 135 -16.12 -22.11 -9.61
N LYS A 136 -14.88 -22.26 -9.13
CA LYS A 136 -13.69 -22.25 -9.98
C LYS A 136 -12.64 -23.26 -9.49
N PRO A 137 -12.72 -24.52 -9.94
CA PRO A 137 -11.85 -25.60 -9.47
C PRO A 137 -10.37 -25.38 -9.80
N ASN A 138 -9.49 -25.76 -8.85
CA ASN A 138 -8.04 -25.86 -9.07
C ASN A 138 -7.52 -27.24 -8.61
N LYS A 139 -6.25 -27.54 -8.94
CA LYS A 139 -5.61 -28.84 -8.62
C LYS A 139 -5.57 -29.16 -7.12
N ASN A 140 -5.51 -28.14 -6.27
CA ASN A 140 -5.33 -28.27 -4.84
C ASN A 140 -6.65 -28.14 -4.06
N HIS A 141 -7.76 -28.00 -4.77
CA HIS A 141 -9.09 -27.76 -4.22
C HIS A 141 -9.14 -26.57 -3.24
N LEU A 142 -8.33 -25.54 -3.52
CA LEU A 142 -8.29 -24.30 -2.75
C LEU A 142 -9.18 -23.25 -3.43
N PRO A 143 -9.84 -22.35 -2.66
CA PRO A 143 -10.38 -21.11 -3.20
C PRO A 143 -9.36 -20.42 -4.12
N VAL A 144 -9.85 -19.74 -5.15
CA VAL A 144 -9.03 -18.96 -6.09
C VAL A 144 -9.51 -17.53 -6.14
N PHE A 145 -8.65 -16.61 -6.54
CA PHE A 145 -9.03 -15.21 -6.69
C PHE A 145 -8.63 -14.67 -8.06
N GLU A 146 -9.32 -13.61 -8.47
CA GLU A 146 -8.94 -12.75 -9.57
C GLU A 146 -8.87 -11.32 -9.07
N THR A 147 -7.92 -10.56 -9.61
CA THR A 147 -7.87 -9.11 -9.43
C THR A 147 -8.05 -8.45 -10.78
N TRP A 148 -8.83 -7.38 -10.77
CA TRP A 148 -9.11 -6.61 -11.96
C TRP A 148 -8.99 -5.13 -11.64
N ARG A 149 -8.49 -4.38 -12.62
CA ARG A 149 -8.30 -2.94 -12.49
C ARG A 149 -9.03 -2.21 -13.61
N GLY A 150 -9.95 -1.35 -13.23
CA GLY A 150 -10.60 -0.39 -14.11
C GLY A 150 -10.00 1.00 -13.93
N VAL A 151 -10.07 1.81 -14.98
CA VAL A 151 -9.65 3.20 -14.97
C VAL A 151 -10.80 4.07 -15.43
N GLU A 152 -11.09 5.13 -14.68
CA GLU A 152 -12.04 6.16 -15.06
C GLU A 152 -11.30 7.49 -15.25
N LYS A 153 -11.29 7.96 -16.51
CA LYS A 153 -10.90 9.33 -16.85
C LYS A 153 -12.16 10.05 -17.33
N ARG A 154 -12.65 11.00 -16.54
CA ARG A 154 -13.65 11.98 -16.98
C ARG A 154 -12.93 13.30 -17.23
N ASP A 155 -13.35 14.01 -18.27
CA ASP A 155 -12.99 15.41 -18.43
C ASP A 155 -13.55 16.20 -17.24
N GLU A 156 -12.79 17.21 -16.80
CA GLU A 156 -13.22 18.14 -15.74
C GLU A 156 -14.25 19.14 -16.27
#